data_AF-A0A2C5YEW7-F1
#
_entry.id   AF-A0A2C5YEW7-F1
#
_cell.length_a   1.000
_cell.length_b   1.000
_cell.length_c   1.000
_cell.angle_alpha   90.00
_cell.angle_beta   90.00
_cell.angle_gamma   90.00
#
_symmetry.space_group_name_H-M   'P 1'
#
loop_
_entity.id
_entity.type
_entity.pdbx_description
1 polymer ?
#
loop_
_entity_poly.entity_id
_entity_poly.type
_entity_poly.pdbx_seq_one_letter_code
_entity_poly.pdbx_strand_id
1 'polypeptide(L)'
;MRLSLLAVASTATVAAAQRPMDTPICDYYTTALLKQNTADNQAKLLTLLVNTVVIGNYTMPNTGVKVPGILAPGQVNGEPVNLLPYFDGSLKSSNRGHGHGEAINFLDGGGAEPLKKNMPANNMHSRQ
;
A
#
# COMPACT_ATOMS: atom_id res chain seq x y z
N MET A 1 12.67 3.88 -52.66
CA MET A 1 12.01 4.28 -51.40
C MET A 1 12.50 3.33 -50.32
N ARG A 2 13.43 3.77 -49.45
CA ARG A 2 14.04 2.91 -48.43
C ARG A 2 13.13 2.92 -47.19
N LEU A 3 12.47 1.79 -46.89
CA LEU A 3 11.75 1.63 -45.64
C LEU A 3 12.76 1.32 -44.52
N SER A 4 12.98 2.30 -43.65
CA SER A 4 13.72 2.11 -42.40
C SER A 4 12.79 1.46 -41.38
N LEU A 5 13.04 0.21 -41.01
CA LEU A 5 12.41 -0.43 -39.86
C LEU A 5 12.97 0.22 -38.58
N LEU A 6 12.15 1.02 -37.88
CA LEU A 6 12.42 1.38 -36.50
C LEU A 6 12.01 0.21 -35.61
N ALA A 7 13.00 -0.48 -35.03
CA ALA A 7 12.77 -1.44 -33.97
C ALA A 7 12.41 -0.68 -32.68
N VAL A 8 11.16 -0.78 -32.24
CA VAL A 8 10.72 -0.30 -30.92
C VAL A 8 11.11 -1.36 -29.89
N ALA A 9 12.19 -1.10 -29.14
CA ALA A 9 12.57 -1.91 -28.00
C ALA A 9 11.66 -1.56 -26.82
N SER A 10 10.71 -2.43 -26.51
CA SER A 10 9.91 -2.36 -25.28
C SER A 10 10.81 -2.68 -24.08
N THR A 11 11.26 -1.66 -23.35
CA THR A 11 11.92 -1.86 -22.05
C THR A 11 10.88 -2.27 -21.02
N ALA A 12 10.68 -3.56 -20.82
CA ALA A 12 10.04 -4.06 -19.62
C ALA A 12 10.97 -3.69 -18.45
N THR A 13 10.60 -2.69 -17.66
CA THR A 13 11.32 -2.35 -16.43
C THR A 13 11.07 -3.47 -15.43
N VAL A 14 11.93 -4.48 -15.44
CA VAL A 14 12.01 -5.46 -14.37
C VAL A 14 12.45 -4.67 -13.15
N ALA A 15 11.57 -4.50 -12.16
CA ALA A 15 11.97 -3.97 -10.87
C ALA A 15 12.94 -4.99 -10.25
N ALA A 16 14.24 -4.79 -10.45
CA ALA A 16 15.25 -5.61 -9.79
C ALA A 16 15.09 -5.38 -8.29
N ALA A 17 14.55 -6.37 -7.58
CA ALA A 17 14.55 -6.35 -6.13
C ALA A 17 16.02 -6.22 -5.70
N GLN A 18 16.33 -5.19 -4.91
CA GLN A 18 17.70 -4.91 -4.47
C GLN A 18 18.27 -5.97 -3.53
N ARG A 19 17.47 -6.98 -3.14
CA ARG A 19 17.85 -8.03 -2.20
C ARG A 19 18.53 -9.22 -2.90
N PRO A 20 19.51 -9.89 -2.26
CA PRO A 20 19.96 -11.21 -2.68
C PRO A 20 18.79 -12.20 -2.75
N MET A 21 18.80 -13.10 -3.75
CA MET A 21 17.75 -14.10 -3.98
C MET A 21 17.49 -14.95 -2.72
N ASP A 22 18.55 -15.33 -2.02
CA ASP A 22 18.53 -16.24 -0.88
C ASP A 22 18.21 -15.57 0.47
N THR A 23 17.99 -14.25 0.50
CA THR A 23 17.67 -13.51 1.74
C THR A 23 16.19 -13.15 1.79
N PRO A 24 15.40 -13.60 2.79
CA PRO A 24 13.98 -13.24 2.90
C PRO A 24 13.71 -11.73 2.84
N ILE A 25 12.55 -11.34 2.30
CA ILE A 25 12.15 -9.93 2.14
C ILE A 25 12.20 -9.19 3.49
N CYS A 26 11.57 -9.78 4.52
CA CYS A 26 11.53 -9.18 5.86
C CYS A 26 12.94 -9.05 6.44
N ASP A 27 13.80 -10.06 6.30
CA ASP A 27 15.17 -10.00 6.84
C ASP A 27 15.99 -8.89 6.17
N TYR A 28 15.96 -8.82 4.84
CA TYR A 28 16.72 -7.84 4.08
C TYR A 28 16.26 -6.41 4.37
N TYR A 29 14.96 -6.12 4.19
CA TYR A 29 14.47 -4.75 4.32
C TYR A 29 14.39 -4.27 5.76
N THR A 30 14.18 -5.18 6.73
CA THR A 30 14.30 -4.83 8.14
C THR A 30 15.73 -4.38 8.47
N THR A 31 16.73 -5.14 8.01
CA THR A 31 18.13 -4.77 8.23
C THR A 31 18.49 -3.46 7.51
N ALA A 32 18.11 -3.31 6.24
CA ALA A 32 18.44 -2.13 5.44
C ALA A 32 17.83 -0.83 6.02
N LEU A 33 16.56 -0.88 6.43
CA LEU A 33 15.78 0.30 6.83
C LEU A 33 15.79 0.54 8.34
N LEU A 34 15.71 -0.52 9.14
CA LEU A 34 15.57 -0.47 10.61
C LEU A 34 16.83 -0.94 11.36
N LYS A 35 17.90 -1.29 10.63
CA LYS A 35 19.24 -1.68 11.11
C LYS A 35 19.32 -3.03 11.81
N GLN A 36 18.44 -3.30 12.77
CA GLN A 36 18.45 -4.57 13.53
C GLN A 36 17.31 -5.48 13.09
N ASN A 37 17.64 -6.73 12.74
CA ASN A 37 16.64 -7.74 12.38
C ASN A 37 16.09 -8.43 13.63
N THR A 38 15.03 -7.88 14.21
CA THR A 38 14.28 -8.46 15.34
C THR A 38 12.83 -8.67 14.94
N ALA A 39 12.10 -9.55 15.65
CA ALA A 39 10.67 -9.77 15.40
C ALA A 39 9.87 -8.45 15.44
N ASP A 40 10.14 -7.59 16.41
CA ASP A 40 9.50 -6.27 16.53
C ASP A 40 9.79 -5.36 15.34
N ASN A 41 11.03 -5.35 14.85
CA ASN A 41 11.39 -4.54 13.69
C ASN A 41 10.80 -5.12 12.39
N GLN A 42 10.64 -6.44 12.26
CA GLN A 42 9.94 -7.04 11.13
C GLN A 42 8.44 -6.68 11.15
N ALA A 43 7.80 -6.75 12.31
CA ALA A 43 6.42 -6.30 12.46
C ALA A 43 6.28 -4.81 12.12
N LYS A 44 7.20 -3.98 12.61
CA LYS A 44 7.25 -2.55 12.29
C LYS A 44 7.44 -2.31 10.80
N LEU A 45 8.31 -3.05 10.11
CA LEU A 45 8.48 -2.96 8.66
C LEU A 45 7.15 -3.20 7.93
N LEU A 46 6.41 -4.27 8.32
CA LEU A 46 5.12 -4.58 7.72
C LEU A 46 4.08 -3.49 7.99
N THR A 47 4.03 -2.96 9.22
CA THR A 47 3.14 -1.83 9.56
C THR A 47 3.45 -0.61 8.69
N LEU A 48 4.73 -0.25 8.55
CA LEU A 48 5.16 0.88 7.71
C LEU A 48 4.77 0.67 6.24
N LEU A 49 4.97 -0.55 5.72
CA LEU A 49 4.64 -0.89 4.34
C LEU A 49 3.13 -0.82 4.09
N VAL A 50 2.32 -1.50 4.91
CA VAL A 50 0.86 -1.54 4.76
C VAL A 50 0.27 -0.15 4.87
N ASN A 51 0.65 0.63 5.88
CA ASN A 51 0.15 1.99 6.02
C ASN A 51 0.58 2.86 4.82
N THR A 52 1.80 2.70 4.30
CA THR A 52 2.23 3.45 3.10
C THR A 52 1.41 3.08 1.87
N VAL A 53 1.07 1.79 1.69
CA VAL A 53 0.18 1.34 0.61
C VAL A 53 -1.22 1.92 0.76
N VAL A 54 -1.75 1.99 1.99
CA VAL A 54 -3.12 2.45 2.25
C VAL A 54 -3.24 3.98 2.15
N ILE A 55 -2.41 4.71 2.90
CA ILE A 55 -2.55 6.18 3.08
C ILE A 55 -1.45 7.01 2.40
N GLY A 56 -0.53 6.37 1.68
CA GLY A 56 0.60 7.04 1.04
C GLY A 56 1.75 7.32 2.01
N ASN A 57 2.82 7.98 1.57
CA ASN A 57 3.96 8.27 2.45
C ASN A 57 3.56 9.16 3.64
N TYR A 58 3.85 8.69 4.85
CA TYR A 58 3.53 9.40 6.09
C TYR A 58 4.67 9.43 7.13
N THR A 59 5.74 8.67 6.90
CA THR A 59 6.90 8.54 7.80
C THR A 59 8.22 8.71 7.07
N MET A 60 9.27 9.05 7.83
CA MET A 60 10.66 8.93 7.40
C MET A 60 11.20 7.52 7.72
N PRO A 61 12.11 6.95 6.91
CA PRO A 61 12.77 7.57 5.77
C PRO A 61 11.89 7.58 4.50
N ASN A 62 11.66 8.77 3.96
CA ASN A 62 11.04 8.92 2.64
C ASN A 62 12.16 8.76 1.59
N THR A 63 11.99 7.83 0.65
CA THR A 63 12.96 7.55 -0.41
C THR A 63 12.97 8.58 -1.53
N GLY A 64 12.22 9.68 -1.38
CA GLY A 64 11.99 10.68 -2.42
C GLY A 64 10.96 10.24 -3.47
N VAL A 65 10.42 9.02 -3.34
CA VAL A 65 9.36 8.50 -4.20
C VAL A 65 8.01 8.84 -3.59
N LYS A 66 7.20 9.61 -4.34
CA LYS A 66 5.82 9.92 -3.94
C LYS A 66 4.91 8.71 -4.16
N VAL A 67 4.38 8.18 -3.08
CA VAL A 67 3.36 7.14 -3.03
C VAL A 67 2.08 7.79 -2.48
N PRO A 68 1.03 7.93 -3.30
CA PRO A 68 -0.23 8.56 -2.88
C PRO A 68 -1.09 7.67 -1.97
N GLY A 69 -0.92 6.35 -2.03
CA GLY A 69 -1.76 5.37 -1.34
C GLY A 69 -3.04 5.02 -2.10
N ILE A 70 -3.61 3.84 -1.83
CA ILE A 70 -4.80 3.34 -2.53
C ILE A 70 -6.08 4.10 -2.17
N LEU A 71 -6.11 4.79 -1.02
CA LEU A 71 -7.27 5.60 -0.62
C LEU A 71 -7.28 7.00 -1.25
N ALA A 72 -6.19 7.41 -1.91
CA ALA A 72 -6.17 8.65 -2.66
C ALA A 72 -6.84 8.45 -4.03
N PRO A 73 -7.61 9.43 -4.54
CA PRO A 73 -8.09 9.40 -5.91
C PRO A 73 -6.93 9.34 -6.92
N GLY A 74 -7.13 8.58 -8.00
CA GLY A 74 -6.14 8.37 -9.06
C GLY A 74 -6.77 8.35 -10.45
N GLN A 75 -5.98 7.96 -11.44
CA GLN A 75 -6.44 7.75 -12.82
C GLN A 75 -5.85 6.46 -13.39
N VAL A 76 -6.68 5.68 -14.10
CA VAL A 76 -6.27 4.48 -14.83
C VAL A 76 -6.79 4.62 -16.26
N ASN A 77 -5.89 4.56 -17.25
CA ASN A 77 -6.25 4.74 -18.67
C ASN A 77 -7.05 6.02 -18.99
N GLY A 78 -6.81 7.10 -18.24
CA GLY A 78 -7.51 8.38 -18.39
C GLY A 78 -8.86 8.46 -17.68
N GLU A 79 -9.28 7.40 -16.99
CA GLU A 79 -10.51 7.39 -16.19
C GLU A 79 -10.21 7.68 -14.72
N PRO A 80 -10.99 8.56 -14.06
CA PRO A 80 -10.83 8.81 -12.63
C PRO A 80 -11.25 7.57 -11.82
N VAL A 81 -10.38 7.16 -10.90
CA VAL A 81 -10.61 6.03 -10.00
C VAL A 81 -10.55 6.51 -8.56
N ASN A 82 -11.55 6.17 -7.76
CA ASN A 82 -11.56 6.42 -6.32
C ASN A 82 -11.98 5.15 -5.58
N LEU A 83 -11.04 4.56 -4.83
CA LEU A 83 -11.28 3.32 -4.09
C LEU A 83 -11.79 3.57 -2.66
N LEU A 84 -11.68 4.78 -2.12
CA LEU A 84 -12.09 5.09 -0.75
C LEU A 84 -13.52 4.62 -0.40
N PRO A 85 -14.54 4.79 -1.27
CA PRO A 85 -15.92 4.36 -0.96
C PRO A 85 -16.07 2.85 -0.70
N TYR A 86 -15.12 2.03 -1.16
CA TYR A 86 -15.11 0.59 -0.90
C TYR A 86 -14.59 0.23 0.49
N PHE A 87 -13.90 1.16 1.17
CA PHE A 87 -13.26 0.95 2.47
C PHE A 87 -13.95 1.69 3.62
N ASP A 88 -14.63 2.81 3.36
CA ASP A 88 -15.21 3.67 4.41
C ASP A 88 -16.67 3.34 4.74
N GLY A 89 -17.23 2.28 4.16
CA GLY A 89 -18.62 1.86 4.34
C GLY A 89 -19.62 2.62 3.48
N SER A 90 -19.19 3.48 2.55
CA SER A 90 -20.10 4.16 1.62
C SER A 90 -20.75 3.20 0.61
N LEU A 91 -20.07 2.12 0.26
CA LEU A 91 -20.55 1.09 -0.65
C LEU A 91 -20.77 -0.25 0.07
N LYS A 92 -21.77 -1.01 -0.41
CA LYS A 92 -22.01 -2.40 -0.02
C LYS A 92 -21.02 -3.35 -0.70
N SER A 93 -19.73 -3.14 -0.44
CA SER A 93 -18.61 -3.82 -1.10
C SER A 93 -18.18 -5.12 -0.42
N SER A 94 -18.60 -5.38 0.82
CA SER A 94 -18.17 -6.55 1.58
C SER A 94 -19.05 -7.77 1.31
N ASN A 95 -18.45 -8.97 1.32
CA ASN A 95 -19.16 -10.24 1.18
C ASN A 95 -19.66 -10.85 2.51
N ARG A 96 -19.71 -10.07 3.60
CA ARG A 96 -20.19 -10.56 4.91
C ARG A 96 -21.71 -10.73 5.02
N GLY A 97 -22.48 -10.14 4.12
CA GLY A 97 -23.96 -10.19 4.15
C GLY A 97 -24.60 -11.51 3.74
N HIS A 98 -23.91 -12.65 3.77
CA HIS A 98 -24.51 -13.97 3.52
C HIS A 98 -25.41 -14.05 2.27
N GLY A 99 -24.91 -13.57 1.12
CA GLY A 99 -25.64 -13.58 -0.16
C GLY A 99 -25.97 -12.19 -0.72
N HIS A 100 -25.64 -11.12 0.01
CA HIS A 100 -25.66 -9.75 -0.49
C HIS A 100 -24.45 -8.96 0.01
N GLY A 101 -24.17 -7.83 -0.67
CA GLY A 101 -23.11 -6.91 -0.25
C GLY A 101 -23.47 -6.18 1.04
N GLU A 102 -22.52 -6.04 1.95
CA GLU A 102 -22.65 -5.23 3.17
C GLU A 102 -21.71 -4.03 3.16
N ALA A 103 -22.19 -2.93 3.73
CA ALA A 103 -21.43 -1.72 3.94
C ALA A 103 -20.64 -1.86 5.24
N ILE A 104 -19.32 -1.98 5.12
CA ILE A 104 -18.41 -2.11 6.26
C ILE A 104 -17.41 -0.98 6.20
N ASN A 105 -17.31 -0.24 7.30
CA ASN A 105 -16.31 0.79 7.45
C ASN A 105 -15.02 0.17 8.02
N PHE A 106 -14.10 -0.18 7.13
CA PHE A 106 -12.75 -0.64 7.45
C PHE A 106 -11.83 0.50 7.92
N LEU A 107 -12.38 1.69 8.17
CA LEU A 107 -11.68 2.89 8.65
C LEU A 107 -12.35 3.45 9.93
N ASP A 108 -13.21 2.67 10.59
CA ASP A 108 -14.05 3.08 11.72
C ASP A 108 -13.29 3.44 13.02
N GLY A 109 -11.96 3.28 13.03
CA GLY A 109 -11.06 3.65 14.11
C GLY A 109 -10.45 5.05 14.03
N GLY A 110 -10.93 5.94 13.15
CA GLY A 110 -10.34 7.28 12.93
C GLY A 110 -9.65 7.47 11.59
N GLY A 111 -9.89 6.56 10.63
CA GLY A 111 -9.38 6.64 9.27
C GLY A 111 -7.86 6.68 9.18
N ALA A 112 -7.33 7.61 8.39
CA ALA A 112 -5.90 7.72 8.16
C ALA A 112 -5.11 8.25 9.37
N GLU A 113 -5.76 8.88 10.35
CA GLU A 113 -5.07 9.50 11.48
C GLU A 113 -4.28 8.52 12.37
N PRO A 114 -4.86 7.41 12.88
CA PRO A 114 -4.11 6.42 13.65
C PRO A 114 -3.03 5.73 12.81
N LEU A 115 -3.28 5.49 11.52
CA LEU A 115 -2.31 4.87 10.61
C LEU A 115 -1.04 5.70 10.47
N LYS A 116 -1.16 7.04 10.49
CA LYS A 116 -0.01 7.96 10.51
C LYS A 116 0.87 7.80 11.76
N LYS A 117 0.32 7.24 12.84
CA LYS A 117 1.00 6.97 14.11
C LYS A 117 1.42 5.50 14.25
N ASN A 118 1.32 4.70 13.18
CA ASN A 118 1.51 3.24 13.19
C ASN A 118 0.54 2.50 14.13
N MET A 119 -0.64 3.07 14.35
CA MET A 119 -1.69 2.50 15.19
C MET A 119 -2.84 2.00 14.31
N PRO A 120 -3.53 0.91 14.71
CA PRO A 120 -4.70 0.43 13.97
C PRO A 120 -5.92 1.37 14.10
N ALA A 121 -6.12 1.97 15.28
CA ALA A 121 -7.25 2.85 15.58
C ALA A 121 -6.90 3.86 16.69
N ASN A 122 -7.68 4.93 16.81
CA ASN A 122 -7.60 5.94 17.87
C ASN A 122 -8.18 5.44 19.21
N ASN A 123 -8.94 4.34 19.20
CA ASN A 123 -9.55 3.74 20.39
C ASN A 123 -9.71 2.22 20.24
N MET A 124 -10.16 1.54 21.29
CA MET A 124 -10.36 0.07 21.32
C MET A 124 -11.76 -0.37 20.90
N HIS A 125 -12.59 0.54 20.37
CA HIS A 125 -13.98 0.26 20.00
C HIS A 125 -14.18 0.05 18.50
N SER A 126 -13.13 0.24 17.70
CA SER A 126 -13.13 -0.12 16.27
C SER A 126 -13.53 -1.58 16.10
N ARG A 127 -14.37 -1.84 15.10
CA ARG A 127 -14.91 -3.17 14.77
C ARG A 127 -14.37 -3.69 13.45
N GLN A 128 -13.23 -3.13 13.00
CA GLN A 128 -12.43 -3.62 11.88
C GLN A 128 -12.17 -5.12 11.98
#